data_AF-A0A352W245-F1
#
_entry.id   AF-A0A352W245-F1
#
_cell.length_a   1.000
_cell.length_b   1.000
_cell.length_c   1.000
_cell.angle_alpha   90.00
_cell.angle_beta   90.00
_cell.angle_gamma   90.00
#
_symmetry.space_group_name_H-M   'P 1'
#
loop_
_entity.id
_entity.type
_entity.pdbx_description
1 polymer ?
#
loop_
_entity_poly.entity_id
_entity_poly.type
_entity_poly.pdbx_seq_one_letter_code
_entity_poly.pdbx_strand_id
1 'polypeptide(L)'
;IKKLIDDNRKDLRRIFTWYYYQWVEYEKNGTLKLDRIARDFFFLHCPFTKAIRDQIVKIPAYSDLNRKYTIITERNLTRLENKFKKLRDENGILPPELQEHLDYYCK
;
A
#
# COMPACT_ATOMS: atom_id res chain seq x y z
N ILE A 1 8.31 -16.02 -12.84
CA ILE A 1 8.60 -14.56 -12.95
C ILE A 1 9.95 -14.26 -13.61
N LYS A 2 11.10 -14.66 -13.04
CA LYS A 2 12.44 -14.34 -13.63
C LYS A 2 12.60 -14.76 -15.10
N LYS A 3 12.29 -16.04 -15.42
CA LYS A 3 12.30 -16.54 -16.81
C LYS A 3 11.37 -15.78 -17.77
N LEU A 4 10.23 -15.29 -17.29
CA LEU A 4 9.25 -14.55 -18.10
C LEU A 4 9.72 -13.12 -18.41
N ILE A 5 10.47 -12.51 -17.48
CA ILE A 5 11.02 -11.15 -17.60
C ILE A 5 12.27 -11.12 -18.48
N ASP A 6 13.13 -12.14 -18.38
CA ASP A 6 14.37 -12.21 -19.16
C ASP A 6 14.10 -12.38 -20.67
N ASP A 7 13.09 -13.18 -21.05
CA ASP A 7 12.75 -13.41 -22.47
C ASP A 7 11.92 -12.26 -23.09
N ASN A 8 11.26 -11.41 -22.30
CA ASN A 8 10.30 -10.40 -22.79
C ASN A 8 10.49 -8.99 -22.21
N ARG A 9 11.72 -8.45 -22.26
CA ARG A 9 11.99 -7.04 -21.88
C ARG A 9 11.07 -6.01 -22.57
N LYS A 10 10.57 -6.29 -23.77
CA LYS A 10 9.70 -5.38 -24.56
C LYS A 10 8.25 -5.32 -24.07
N ASP A 11 7.80 -6.25 -23.24
CA ASP A 11 6.38 -6.37 -22.85
C ASP A 11 6.14 -6.20 -21.33
N LEU A 12 7.10 -5.59 -20.62
CA LEU A 12 7.01 -5.32 -19.18
C LEU A 12 5.73 -4.55 -18.80
N ARG A 13 5.29 -3.61 -19.64
CA ARG A 13 4.04 -2.87 -19.44
C ARG A 13 2.84 -3.81 -19.42
N ARG A 14 2.72 -4.70 -20.41
CA ARG A 14 1.62 -5.65 -20.49
C ARG A 14 1.64 -6.65 -19.35
N ILE A 15 2.82 -7.12 -18.96
CA ILE A 15 3.02 -7.99 -17.80
C ILE A 15 2.53 -7.27 -16.53
N PHE A 16 2.94 -6.01 -16.32
CA PHE A 16 2.46 -5.20 -15.19
C PHE A 16 0.94 -5.00 -15.23
N THR A 17 0.37 -4.64 -16.38
CA THR A 17 -1.08 -4.47 -16.54
C THR A 17 -1.83 -5.75 -16.19
N TRP A 18 -1.34 -6.91 -16.64
CA TRP A 18 -1.93 -8.19 -16.29
C TRP A 18 -1.86 -8.47 -14.78
N TYR A 19 -0.69 -8.27 -14.16
CA TYR A 19 -0.54 -8.42 -12.72
C TYR A 19 -1.45 -7.48 -11.92
N TYR A 20 -1.56 -6.23 -12.35
CA TYR A 20 -2.44 -5.24 -11.73
C TYR A 20 -3.92 -5.60 -11.88
N TYR A 21 -4.33 -6.11 -13.05
CA TYR A 21 -5.68 -6.63 -13.24
C TYR A 21 -5.96 -7.80 -12.29
N GLN A 22 -5.03 -8.76 -12.17
CA GLN A 22 -5.19 -9.88 -11.23
C GLN A 22 -5.29 -9.41 -9.77
N TRP A 23 -4.51 -8.38 -9.40
CA TRP A 23 -4.56 -7.74 -8.09
C TRP A 23 -5.95 -7.17 -7.82
N VAL A 24 -6.41 -6.27 -8.68
CA VAL A 24 -7.68 -5.56 -8.47
C VAL A 24 -8.90 -6.46 -8.60
N GLU A 25 -8.88 -7.49 -9.43
CA GLU A 25 -10.07 -8.30 -9.67
C GLU A 25 -10.20 -9.49 -8.71
N TYR A 26 -9.10 -10.20 -8.44
CA TYR A 26 -9.14 -11.45 -7.67
C TYR A 26 -8.63 -11.27 -6.25
N GLU A 27 -7.50 -10.59 -6.08
CA GLU A 27 -6.85 -10.48 -4.78
C GLU A 27 -7.63 -9.55 -3.82
N LYS A 28 -8.42 -8.59 -4.34
CA LYS A 28 -9.38 -7.81 -3.53
C LYS A 28 -10.37 -8.69 -2.75
N ASN A 29 -10.72 -9.85 -3.31
CA ASN A 29 -11.68 -10.79 -2.74
C ASN A 29 -10.99 -11.93 -1.98
N GLY A 30 -9.65 -11.88 -1.84
CA GLY A 30 -8.86 -12.92 -1.18
C GLY A 30 -8.51 -14.12 -2.04
N THR A 31 -8.75 -14.08 -3.36
CA THR A 31 -8.38 -15.17 -4.27
C THR A 31 -6.92 -15.05 -4.69
N LEU A 32 -6.07 -15.94 -4.15
CA LEU A 32 -4.62 -15.94 -4.34
C LEU A 32 -4.25 -16.33 -5.79
N LYS A 33 -4.02 -15.34 -6.65
CA LYS A 33 -3.58 -15.51 -8.05
C LYS A 33 -2.14 -15.07 -8.27
N LEU A 34 -1.64 -14.19 -7.41
CA LEU A 34 -0.31 -13.61 -7.54
C LEU A 34 0.73 -14.35 -6.69
N ASP A 35 1.97 -14.32 -7.20
CA ASP A 35 3.14 -14.76 -6.44
C ASP A 35 3.38 -13.86 -5.23
N ARG A 36 4.00 -14.41 -4.18
CA ARG A 36 4.32 -13.68 -2.94
C ARG A 36 5.08 -12.37 -3.20
N ILE A 37 6.02 -12.37 -4.15
CA ILE A 37 6.82 -11.17 -4.49
C ILE A 37 5.94 -10.09 -5.12
N ALA A 38 5.09 -10.46 -6.07
CA ALA A 38 4.16 -9.51 -6.69
C ALA A 38 3.18 -8.96 -5.66
N ARG A 39 2.68 -9.82 -4.76
CA ARG A 39 1.79 -9.40 -3.66
C ARG A 39 2.48 -8.42 -2.70
N ASP A 40 3.71 -8.69 -2.28
CA ASP A 40 4.48 -7.77 -1.41
C ASP A 40 4.66 -6.40 -2.08
N PHE A 41 4.97 -6.41 -3.39
CA PHE A 41 5.09 -5.19 -4.19
C PHE A 41 3.78 -4.39 -4.26
N PHE A 42 2.67 -5.04 -4.66
CA PHE A 42 1.39 -4.34 -4.77
C PHE A 42 0.83 -3.91 -3.42
N PHE A 43 1.00 -4.71 -2.37
CA PHE A 43 0.51 -4.35 -1.04
C PHE A 43 1.20 -3.09 -0.50
N LEU A 44 2.49 -2.89 -0.84
CA LEU A 44 3.25 -1.71 -0.44
C LEU A 44 2.93 -0.48 -1.30
N HIS A 45 2.88 -0.64 -2.63
CA HIS A 45 2.81 0.49 -3.56
C HIS A 45 1.39 0.81 -4.06
N CYS A 46 0.49 -0.17 -4.04
CA CYS A 46 -0.91 -0.03 -4.43
C CYS A 46 -1.83 -0.71 -3.40
N PRO A 47 -1.86 -0.19 -2.15
CA PRO A 47 -2.69 -0.76 -1.10
C PRO A 47 -4.17 -0.60 -1.44
N PHE A 48 -4.96 -1.61 -1.08
CA PHE A 48 -6.42 -1.49 -1.10
C PHE A 48 -6.91 -0.56 0.01
N THR A 49 -8.17 -0.15 -0.05
CA THR A 49 -8.83 0.57 1.04
C THR A 49 -8.83 -0.26 2.33
N LYS A 50 -8.85 0.41 3.49
CA LYS A 50 -8.83 -0.27 4.79
C LYS A 50 -9.93 -1.33 4.94
N ALA A 51 -11.13 -1.05 4.46
CA ALA A 51 -12.23 -2.03 4.47
C ALA A 51 -11.88 -3.35 3.76
N ILE A 52 -11.20 -3.29 2.61
CA ILE A 52 -10.76 -4.48 1.87
C ILE A 52 -9.58 -5.13 2.59
N ARG A 53 -8.61 -4.34 3.09
CA ARG A 53 -7.47 -4.87 3.85
C ARG A 53 -7.93 -5.67 5.06
N ASP A 54 -8.86 -5.14 5.84
CA ASP A 54 -9.40 -5.81 7.04
C ASP A 54 -10.09 -7.15 6.72
N GLN A 55 -10.63 -7.28 5.50
CA GLN A 55 -11.21 -8.55 5.02
C GLN A 55 -10.14 -9.54 4.61
N ILE A 56 -9.18 -9.14 3.75
CA ILE A 56 -8.16 -10.05 3.20
C ILE A 56 -7.09 -10.44 4.23
N VAL A 57 -6.85 -9.62 5.26
CA VAL A 57 -5.87 -9.90 6.34
C VAL A 57 -6.22 -11.14 7.15
N LYS A 58 -7.49 -11.55 7.17
CA LYS A 58 -7.92 -12.82 7.77
C LYS A 58 -7.26 -14.04 7.12
N ILE A 59 -6.78 -13.89 5.88
CA ILE A 59 -6.06 -14.92 5.14
C ILE A 59 -4.58 -14.84 5.52
N PRO A 60 -3.94 -15.95 5.94
CA PRO A 60 -2.55 -15.95 6.41
C PRO A 60 -1.54 -15.32 5.44
N ALA A 61 -1.80 -15.44 4.13
CA ALA A 61 -0.92 -14.90 3.09
C ALA A 61 -0.85 -13.35 3.07
N TYR A 62 -1.80 -12.67 3.72
CA TYR A 62 -1.87 -11.21 3.82
C TYR A 62 -1.50 -10.67 5.20
N SER A 63 -1.58 -11.48 6.26
CA SER A 63 -1.32 -11.06 7.63
C SER A 63 0.08 -10.44 7.80
N ASP A 64 1.12 -11.12 7.30
CA ASP A 64 2.48 -10.61 7.35
C ASP A 64 2.69 -9.33 6.53
N LEU A 65 2.03 -9.25 5.36
CA LEU A 65 2.12 -8.09 4.48
C LEU A 65 1.46 -6.87 5.11
N ASN A 66 0.31 -7.07 5.73
CA ASN A 66 -0.39 -6.01 6.45
C ASN A 66 0.40 -5.53 7.66
N ARG A 67 1.00 -6.43 8.43
CA ARG A 67 1.88 -6.03 9.54
C ARG A 67 3.03 -5.13 9.07
N LYS A 68 3.70 -5.49 7.97
CA LYS A 68 4.77 -4.65 7.39
C LYS A 68 4.22 -3.29 6.95
N TYR A 69 3.10 -3.28 6.25
CA TYR A 69 2.45 -2.06 5.77
C TYR A 69 2.07 -1.11 6.92
N THR A 70 1.49 -1.64 7.99
CA THR A 70 1.14 -0.87 9.19
C THR A 70 2.38 -0.22 9.80
N ILE A 71 3.46 -0.98 10.00
CA ILE A 71 4.72 -0.45 10.56
C ILE A 71 5.29 0.68 9.68
N ILE A 72 5.28 0.52 8.35
CA ILE A 72 5.78 1.54 7.43
C ILE A 72 4.89 2.79 7.47
N THR A 73 3.58 2.60 7.48
CA THR A 73 2.59 3.68 7.51
C THR A 73 2.67 4.47 8.82
N GLU A 74 2.74 3.79 9.97
CA GLU A 74 2.92 4.41 11.29
C GLU A 74 4.22 5.21 11.36
N ARG A 75 5.34 4.67 10.86
CA ARG A 75 6.60 5.41 10.80
C ARG A 75 6.49 6.67 9.95
N ASN A 76 5.80 6.59 8.82
CA ASN A 76 5.57 7.76 7.96
C ASN A 76 4.66 8.79 8.65
N LEU A 77 3.61 8.33 9.34
CA LEU A 77 2.72 9.19 10.12
C LEU A 77 3.49 9.91 11.22
N THR A 78 4.23 9.19 12.08
CA THR A 78 5.06 9.80 13.13
C THR A 78 6.07 10.78 12.56
N ARG A 79 6.68 10.48 11.40
CA ARG A 79 7.60 11.40 10.73
C ARG A 79 6.89 12.69 10.29
N LEU A 80 5.70 12.58 9.70
CA LEU A 80 4.89 13.72 9.26
C LEU A 80 4.40 14.54 10.46
N GLU A 81 3.88 13.88 11.50
CA GLU A 81 3.46 14.51 12.75
C GLU A 81 4.60 15.31 13.38
N ASN A 82 5.79 14.74 13.49
CA ASN A 82 6.96 15.44 14.02
C ASN A 82 7.38 16.63 13.15
N LYS A 83 7.24 16.52 11.82
CA LYS A 83 7.52 17.63 10.91
C LYS A 83 6.48 18.75 11.07
N PHE A 84 5.20 18.40 11.12
CA PHE A 84 4.09 19.34 11.23
C PHE A 84 3.96 19.94 12.62
N LYS A 85 4.39 19.24 13.67
CA LYS A 85 4.49 19.79 15.03
C LYS A 85 5.33 21.06 15.10
N LYS A 86 6.37 21.18 14.25
CA LYS A 86 7.20 22.40 14.15
C LYS A 86 6.53 23.55 13.39
N LEU A 87 5.49 23.24 12.62
CA LEU A 87 4.74 24.19 11.78
C LEU A 87 3.40 24.57 12.43
N ARG A 88 3.16 24.17 13.68
CA ARG A 88 1.99 24.59 14.43
C ARG A 88 2.20 26.03 14.90
N ASP A 89 1.21 26.87 14.64
CA ASP A 89 1.19 28.24 15.15
C ASP A 89 0.99 28.25 16.68
N GLU A 90 1.08 29.43 17.29
CA GLU A 90 0.92 29.64 18.75
C GLU A 90 -0.42 29.11 19.29
N ASN A 91 -1.44 29.00 18.42
CA ASN A 91 -2.76 28.43 18.74
C ASN A 91 -2.85 26.90 18.55
N GLY A 92 -1.76 26.24 18.13
CA GLY A 92 -1.71 24.80 17.89
C GLY A 92 -2.43 24.32 16.63
N ILE A 93 -2.97 25.24 15.83
CA ILE A 93 -3.73 24.97 14.60
C ILE A 93 -2.75 24.69 13.46
N LEU A 94 -3.00 23.61 12.73
CA LEU A 94 -2.24 23.24 11.55
C LEU A 94 -3.00 23.71 10.29
N PRO A 95 -2.32 24.22 9.24
CA PRO A 95 -2.97 24.55 7.98
C PRO A 95 -3.82 23.39 7.43
N PRO A 96 -5.00 23.66 6.83
CA PRO A 96 -5.94 22.64 6.38
C PRO A 96 -5.32 21.59 5.45
N GLU A 97 -4.44 22.00 4.54
CA GLU A 97 -3.76 21.11 3.60
C GLU A 97 -2.85 20.09 4.31
N LEU A 98 -2.20 20.49 5.41
CA LEU A 98 -1.33 19.59 6.18
C LEU A 98 -2.15 18.63 7.03
N GLN A 99 -3.33 19.05 7.50
CA GLN A 99 -4.26 18.17 8.20
C GLN A 99 -4.84 17.12 7.25
N GLU A 100 -5.27 17.52 6.05
CA GLU A 100 -5.77 16.59 5.03
C GLU A 100 -4.70 15.55 4.64
N HIS A 101 -3.44 15.97 4.58
CA HIS A 101 -2.32 15.06 4.33
C HIS A 101 -2.11 14.04 5.47
N LEU A 102 -2.29 14.43 6.74
CA LEU A 102 -2.27 13.47 7.85
C LEU A 102 -3.45 12.50 7.78
N ASP A 103 -4.64 13.03 7.49
CA ASP A 103 -5.87 12.25 7.40
C ASP A 103 -5.81 11.21 6.26
N TYR A 104 -5.10 11.50 5.17
CA TYR A 104 -4.84 10.54 4.09
C TYR A 104 -4.16 9.26 4.58
N TYR A 105 -3.19 9.37 5.49
CA TYR A 105 -2.47 8.21 6.04
C TYR A 105 -3.25 7.48 7.14
N CYS A 106 -4.33 8.07 7.67
CA CYS A 106 -5.18 7.46 8.68
C CYS A 106 -6.31 6.59 8.08
N LYS A 107 -6.57 6.72 6.77
CA LYS A 107 -7.62 6.00 6.03
C LYS A 107 -7.30 4.55 5.69
#